data_AF-A0A1B9XX96-F1
#
_entry.id   AF-A0A1B9XX96-F1
#
_cell.length_a   1.000
_cell.length_b   1.000
_cell.length_c   1.000
_cell.angle_alpha   90.00
_cell.angle_beta   90.00
_cell.angle_gamma   90.00
#
_symmetry.space_group_name_H-M   'P 1'
#
loop_
_entity.id
_entity.type
_entity.pdbx_description
1 polymer ?
#
loop_
_entity_poly.entity_id
_entity_poly.type
_entity_poly.pdbx_seq_one_letter_code
_entity_poly.pdbx_strand_id
1 'polypeptide(L)'
;MESLLKHYYQKKINLELKNILSPNQELYVILKDAFNLSAKMGTTIHGIIGYDLLKDVIVKVNYNTKKIVFYNPKTYVASKCRKCEVFPLRFYRKKPYIDVDVNIDTIGIVKTPVKLLIDTGGSDAMWLFEGTKKNIKTPIKHFKDILGEGLSGTIYGNRSKIPSISLGKFYIKEPTVSFLDSISTFNARKFKERNGSIGGNILKRFKLWIDYPNKKIRLKKNASLKDGFYYNMSGLYLIYDGQELVKEKAVTGQLETYGNIQSNKKIVFHL
;
A
#
# COMPACT_ATOMS: atom_id res chain seq x y z
N MET A 1 -24.73 4.80 8.20
CA MET A 1 -24.08 3.85 9.13
C MET A 1 -22.65 4.30 9.31
N GLU A 2 -22.42 5.26 10.22
CA GLU A 2 -21.07 5.63 10.65
C GLU A 2 -20.48 4.43 11.40
N SER A 3 -19.41 3.86 10.85
CA SER A 3 -18.55 2.97 11.62
C SER A 3 -17.82 3.84 12.65
N LEU A 4 -18.19 3.69 13.93
CA LEU A 4 -17.53 4.30 15.08
C LEU A 4 -16.16 3.64 15.28
N LEU A 5 -15.21 3.96 14.40
CA LEU A 5 -13.79 3.78 14.72
C LEU A 5 -13.46 4.74 15.86
N LYS A 6 -13.29 4.22 17.08
CA LYS A 6 -12.73 5.03 18.17
C LYS A 6 -11.31 5.43 17.78
N HIS A 7 -11.10 6.71 17.56
CA HIS A 7 -9.80 7.26 17.19
C HIS A 7 -9.48 8.50 18.01
N TYR A 8 -8.20 8.72 18.30
CA TYR A 8 -7.71 10.02 18.74
C TYR A 8 -7.20 10.79 17.54
N TYR A 9 -7.48 12.09 17.52
CA TYR A 9 -7.06 12.98 16.46
C TYR A 9 -6.28 14.14 17.06
N GLN A 10 -5.05 14.33 16.60
CA GLN A 10 -4.20 15.42 17.05
C GLN A 10 -3.72 16.22 15.84
N LYS A 11 -3.89 17.55 15.93
CA LYS A 11 -3.38 18.50 14.93
C LYS A 11 -2.03 19.06 15.34
N LYS A 12 -1.32 19.64 14.36
CA LYS A 12 -0.09 20.40 14.55
C LYS A 12 1.07 19.59 15.17
N ILE A 13 1.22 18.33 14.77
CA ILE A 13 2.37 17.51 15.16
C ILE A 13 3.53 17.73 14.21
N ASN A 14 4.74 17.85 14.73
CA ASN A 14 5.94 17.79 13.92
C ASN A 14 6.38 16.33 13.80
N LEU A 15 6.30 15.78 12.59
CA LEU A 15 6.83 14.45 12.27
C LEU A 15 8.29 14.58 11.85
N GLU A 16 9.17 13.90 12.56
CA GLU A 16 10.59 13.84 12.25
C GLU A 16 10.95 12.39 11.90
N LEU A 17 11.49 12.20 10.68
CA LEU A 17 12.01 10.92 10.23
C LEU A 17 13.44 11.12 9.72
N LYS A 18 14.41 10.88 10.61
CA LYS A 18 15.82 11.23 10.39
C LYS A 18 15.92 12.70 9.96
N ASN A 19 16.42 12.97 8.75
CA ASN A 19 16.63 14.33 8.25
C ASN A 19 15.40 14.93 7.57
N ILE A 20 14.22 14.31 7.73
CA ILE A 20 12.96 14.81 7.18
C ILE A 20 12.16 15.39 8.32
N LEU A 21 11.92 16.69 8.27
CA LEU A 21 10.99 17.38 9.13
C LEU A 21 9.73 17.70 8.34
N SER A 22 8.60 17.19 8.79
CA SER A 22 7.29 17.56 8.29
C SER A 22 6.50 18.22 9.41
N PRO A 23 6.45 19.56 9.45
CA PRO A 23 5.73 20.27 10.49
C PRO A 23 4.22 20.25 10.23
N ASN A 24 3.45 20.56 11.27
CA ASN A 24 2.01 20.78 11.20
C ASN A 24 1.19 19.60 10.63
N GLN A 25 1.58 18.39 10.96
CA GLN A 25 0.93 17.16 10.53
C GLN A 25 -0.27 16.82 11.40
N GLU A 26 -1.19 16.05 10.81
CA GLU A 26 -2.35 15.48 11.47
C GLU A 26 -2.08 14.01 11.78
N LEU A 27 -2.23 13.61 13.04
CA LEU A 27 -2.09 12.22 13.48
C LEU A 27 -3.45 11.66 13.84
N TYR A 28 -3.77 10.53 13.23
CA TYR A 28 -4.91 9.69 13.59
C TYR A 28 -4.39 8.46 14.31
N VAL A 29 -4.77 8.29 15.58
CA VAL A 29 -4.45 7.10 16.37
C VAL A 29 -5.69 6.21 16.38
N ILE A 30 -5.58 5.04 15.78
CA ILE A 30 -6.65 4.04 15.73
C ILE A 30 -6.47 3.09 16.91
N LEU A 31 -7.51 2.92 17.71
CA LEU A 31 -7.47 2.05 18.89
C LEU A 31 -7.51 0.56 18.49
N LYS A 32 -6.83 -0.27 19.29
CA LYS A 32 -6.57 -1.70 19.01
C LYS A 32 -7.84 -2.49 18.70
N ASP A 33 -8.95 -2.17 19.37
CA ASP A 33 -10.23 -2.87 19.24
C ASP A 33 -10.87 -2.71 17.85
N ALA A 34 -10.39 -1.75 17.05
CA ALA A 34 -10.94 -1.44 15.75
C ALA A 34 -10.11 -2.01 14.58
N PHE A 35 -8.78 -2.10 14.72
CA PHE A 35 -7.89 -2.61 13.67
C PHE A 35 -6.48 -2.92 14.23
N ASN A 36 -6.13 -4.20 14.36
CA ASN A 36 -4.80 -4.63 14.82
C ASN A 36 -3.91 -5.04 13.64
N LEU A 37 -3.27 -4.05 13.01
CA LEU A 37 -2.41 -4.26 11.85
C LEU A 37 -1.17 -5.11 12.19
N SER A 38 -0.57 -4.89 13.37
CA SER A 38 0.64 -5.62 13.79
C SER A 38 0.40 -7.12 13.92
N ALA A 39 -0.72 -7.51 14.53
CA ALA A 39 -1.15 -8.91 14.65
C ALA A 39 -1.26 -9.60 13.29
N LYS A 40 -1.89 -8.92 12.32
CA LYS A 40 -2.11 -9.46 10.97
C LYS A 40 -0.85 -9.53 10.13
N MET A 41 0.05 -8.57 10.29
CA MET A 41 1.33 -8.53 9.57
C MET A 41 2.40 -9.41 10.22
N GLY A 42 2.16 -9.93 11.42
CA GLY A 42 3.13 -10.72 12.19
C GLY A 42 4.36 -9.93 12.60
N THR A 43 4.27 -8.60 12.63
CA THR A 43 5.38 -7.69 12.95
C THR A 43 4.84 -6.36 13.48
N THR A 44 5.64 -5.67 14.29
CA THR A 44 5.22 -4.38 14.85
C THR A 44 5.10 -3.32 13.76
N ILE A 45 3.89 -2.78 13.59
CA ILE A 45 3.60 -1.65 12.71
C ILE A 45 3.29 -0.42 13.55
N HIS A 46 4.17 0.57 13.47
CA HIS A 46 4.02 1.83 14.23
C HIS A 46 3.05 2.82 13.58
N GLY A 47 2.77 2.67 12.29
CA GLY A 47 1.85 3.56 11.57
C GLY A 47 1.95 3.42 10.06
N ILE A 48 1.06 4.14 9.37
CA ILE A 48 1.04 4.24 7.92
C ILE A 48 1.41 5.68 7.55
N ILE A 49 2.39 5.83 6.68
CA ILE A 49 2.86 7.12 6.19
C ILE A 49 2.23 7.40 4.83
N GLY A 50 1.61 8.56 4.69
CA GLY A 50 0.92 8.99 3.49
C GLY A 50 1.53 10.22 2.82
N TYR A 51 0.76 10.78 1.89
CA TYR A 51 1.16 11.91 1.03
C TYR A 51 1.77 13.10 1.80
N ASP A 52 1.23 13.45 2.97
CA ASP A 52 1.62 14.69 3.65
C ASP A 52 3.08 14.70 4.11
N LEU A 53 3.70 13.52 4.34
CA LEU A 53 5.16 13.40 4.54
C LEU A 53 5.95 13.34 3.23
N LEU A 54 5.35 12.78 2.17
CA LEU A 54 6.07 12.40 0.95
C LEU A 54 6.06 13.48 -0.15
N LYS A 55 5.14 14.45 -0.08
CA LYS A 55 4.87 15.42 -1.13
C LYS A 55 6.08 16.27 -1.55
N ASP A 56 7.02 16.51 -0.63
CA ASP A 56 8.16 17.42 -0.82
C ASP A 56 9.48 16.67 -1.12
N VAL A 57 9.43 15.35 -1.32
CA VAL A 57 10.63 14.52 -1.50
C VAL A 57 10.51 13.54 -2.67
N ILE A 58 11.66 13.04 -3.12
CA ILE A 58 11.71 11.90 -4.04
C ILE A 58 11.89 10.63 -3.19
N VAL A 59 10.93 9.72 -3.28
CA VAL A 59 10.90 8.48 -2.50
C VAL A 59 11.42 7.34 -3.34
N LYS A 60 12.54 6.74 -2.95
CA LYS A 60 13.05 5.50 -3.55
C LYS A 60 12.67 4.30 -2.70
N VAL A 61 11.95 3.37 -3.31
CA VAL A 61 11.54 2.11 -2.67
C VAL A 61 12.29 0.95 -3.32
N ASN A 62 12.98 0.16 -2.49
CA ASN A 62 13.63 -1.07 -2.92
C ASN A 62 13.18 -2.25 -2.06
N TYR A 63 12.21 -3.01 -2.59
CA TYR A 63 11.63 -4.17 -1.93
C TYR A 63 12.67 -5.26 -1.62
N ASN A 64 13.62 -5.51 -2.54
CA ASN A 64 14.63 -6.56 -2.36
C ASN A 64 15.54 -6.29 -1.15
N THR A 65 15.89 -5.02 -0.91
CA THR A 65 16.72 -4.65 0.24
C THR A 65 15.91 -4.16 1.43
N LYS A 66 14.56 -4.17 1.35
CA LYS A 66 13.65 -3.60 2.35
C LYS A 66 14.03 -2.19 2.79
N LYS A 67 14.43 -1.32 1.83
CA LYS A 67 14.90 0.05 2.12
C LYS A 67 14.03 1.09 1.40
N ILE A 68 13.69 2.14 2.15
CA ILE A 68 13.15 3.39 1.64
C ILE A 68 14.22 4.47 1.81
N VAL A 69 14.45 5.26 0.77
CA VAL A 69 15.40 6.38 0.79
C VAL A 69 14.69 7.62 0.29
N PHE A 70 14.86 8.72 1.00
CA PHE A 70 14.30 10.01 0.64
C PHE A 70 15.41 10.91 0.09
N TYR A 71 15.16 11.54 -1.04
CA TYR A 71 16.09 12.49 -1.63
C TYR A 71 15.49 13.89 -1.63
N ASN A 72 16.34 14.88 -1.34
CA ASN A 72 16.01 16.29 -1.53
C ASN A 72 15.91 16.57 -3.05
N PRO A 73 14.74 17.01 -3.56
CA PRO A 73 14.54 17.26 -4.98
C PRO A 73 15.51 18.30 -5.56
N LYS A 74 16.00 19.25 -4.75
CA LYS A 74 16.90 20.32 -5.19
C LYS A 74 18.32 19.83 -5.49
N THR A 75 18.77 18.77 -4.82
CA THR A 75 20.14 18.23 -4.96
C THR A 75 20.18 16.87 -5.65
N TYR A 76 19.02 16.27 -5.89
CA TYR A 76 18.93 14.95 -6.49
C TYR A 76 19.29 14.97 -7.98
N VAL A 77 20.39 14.29 -8.33
CA VAL A 77 20.76 14.05 -9.73
C VAL A 77 20.38 12.62 -10.13
N ALA A 78 19.46 12.51 -11.10
CA ALA A 78 19.02 11.23 -11.60
C ALA A 78 20.13 10.54 -12.40
N SER A 79 20.56 9.35 -11.98
CA SER A 79 21.50 8.55 -12.75
C SER A 79 20.91 8.04 -14.07
N LYS A 80 21.74 7.96 -15.11
CA LYS A 80 21.38 7.31 -16.38
C LYS A 80 20.97 5.86 -16.11
N CYS A 81 19.82 5.44 -16.68
CA CYS A 81 19.28 4.11 -16.42
C CYS A 81 18.62 3.50 -17.67
N ARG A 82 19.36 2.65 -18.39
CA ARG A 82 18.85 1.96 -19.59
C ARG A 82 17.70 0.99 -19.30
N LYS A 83 17.70 0.37 -18.11
CA LYS A 83 16.66 -0.56 -17.65
C LYS A 83 15.48 0.14 -16.97
N CYS A 84 15.43 1.47 -17.00
CA CYS A 84 14.35 2.24 -16.41
C CYS A 84 13.36 2.74 -17.44
N GLU A 85 12.16 3.05 -16.99
CA GLU A 85 11.18 3.87 -17.69
C GLU A 85 10.61 4.89 -16.73
N VAL A 86 10.20 6.05 -17.25
CA VAL A 86 9.66 7.16 -16.48
C VAL A 86 8.24 7.40 -16.95
N PHE A 87 7.31 7.46 -16.01
CA PHE A 87 5.90 7.68 -16.26
C PHE A 87 5.45 8.96 -15.57
N PRO A 88 4.60 9.79 -16.20
CA PRO A 88 3.92 10.86 -15.51
C PRO A 88 2.96 10.29 -14.47
N LEU A 89 2.85 10.95 -13.31
CA LEU A 89 1.86 10.67 -12.29
C LEU A 89 0.74 11.69 -12.35
N ARG A 90 -0.50 11.20 -12.27
CA ARG A 90 -1.67 12.05 -12.05
C ARG A 90 -2.02 12.02 -10.58
N PHE A 91 -2.29 13.18 -9.98
CA PHE A 91 -2.72 13.27 -8.60
C PHE A 91 -4.19 13.63 -8.53
N TYR A 92 -4.97 12.85 -7.79
CA TYR A 92 -6.35 13.19 -7.44
C TYR A 92 -6.53 13.00 -5.95
N ARG A 93 -7.00 14.04 -5.25
CA ARG A 93 -7.13 14.07 -3.78
C ARG A 93 -5.86 13.55 -3.07
N LYS A 94 -4.70 14.08 -3.44
CA LYS A 94 -3.38 13.72 -2.89
C LYS A 94 -2.93 12.27 -3.14
N LYS A 95 -3.62 11.51 -4.00
CA LYS A 95 -3.27 10.11 -4.31
C LYS A 95 -2.61 10.01 -5.70
N PRO A 96 -1.50 9.27 -5.85
CA PRO A 96 -0.81 9.11 -7.13
C PRO A 96 -1.44 8.02 -8.00
N TYR A 97 -1.66 8.33 -9.26
CA TYR A 97 -2.23 7.43 -10.27
C TYR A 97 -1.29 7.29 -11.46
N ILE A 98 -1.30 6.10 -12.06
CA ILE A 98 -0.58 5.76 -13.28
C ILE A 98 -1.56 5.19 -14.31
N ASP A 99 -1.35 5.54 -15.58
CA ASP A 99 -2.08 4.96 -16.70
C ASP A 99 -1.29 3.76 -17.24
N VAL A 100 -1.96 2.63 -17.44
CA VAL A 100 -1.37 1.34 -17.88
C VAL A 100 -2.36 0.61 -18.79
N ASP A 101 -1.91 -0.42 -19.51
CA ASP A 101 -2.80 -1.26 -20.32
C ASP A 101 -2.99 -2.64 -19.68
N VAL A 102 -4.23 -3.13 -19.61
CA VAL A 102 -4.57 -4.48 -19.17
C VAL A 102 -5.27 -5.25 -20.27
N ASN A 103 -4.99 -6.54 -20.38
CA ASN A 103 -5.75 -7.48 -21.21
C ASN A 103 -6.60 -8.34 -20.29
N ILE A 104 -7.92 -8.35 -20.43
CA ILE A 104 -8.87 -9.12 -19.60
C ILE A 104 -9.57 -10.11 -20.51
N ASP A 105 -9.55 -11.40 -20.16
CA ASP A 105 -10.03 -12.50 -21.01
C ASP A 105 -11.56 -12.50 -21.27
N THR A 106 -12.35 -11.83 -20.43
CA THR A 106 -13.81 -11.80 -20.52
C THR A 106 -14.36 -11.30 -21.85
N ILE A 107 -13.66 -10.39 -22.52
CA ILE A 107 -14.12 -9.75 -23.77
C ILE A 107 -13.00 -9.86 -24.83
N GLY A 108 -12.27 -10.98 -24.80
CA GLY A 108 -11.14 -11.25 -25.68
C GLY A 108 -9.84 -10.56 -25.26
N ILE A 109 -8.75 -10.78 -26.00
CA ILE A 109 -7.43 -10.20 -25.68
C ILE A 109 -7.36 -8.75 -26.19
N VAL A 110 -8.17 -7.88 -25.59
CA VAL A 110 -8.21 -6.45 -25.92
C VAL A 110 -7.38 -5.66 -24.92
N LYS A 111 -6.42 -4.88 -25.44
CA LYS A 111 -5.67 -3.90 -24.63
C LYS A 111 -6.61 -2.80 -24.16
N THR A 112 -6.76 -2.72 -22.85
CA THR A 112 -7.65 -1.81 -22.17
C THR A 112 -6.83 -0.81 -21.38
N PRO A 113 -6.79 0.48 -21.78
CA PRO A 113 -6.12 1.49 -20.98
C PRO A 113 -6.89 1.68 -19.68
N VAL A 114 -6.19 1.70 -18.54
CA VAL A 114 -6.77 1.86 -17.21
C VAL A 114 -5.94 2.78 -16.35
N LYS A 115 -6.61 3.53 -15.47
CA LYS A 115 -5.98 4.39 -14.48
C LYS A 115 -6.00 3.73 -13.12
N LEU A 116 -4.82 3.44 -12.58
CA LEU A 116 -4.65 2.71 -11.33
C LEU A 116 -4.01 3.60 -10.27
N LEU A 117 -4.56 3.54 -9.05
CA LEU A 117 -3.89 4.08 -7.86
C LEU A 117 -2.60 3.29 -7.61
N ILE A 118 -1.46 3.96 -7.45
CA ILE A 118 -0.25 3.29 -6.94
C ILE A 118 -0.40 3.10 -5.44
N ASP A 119 -0.53 1.84 -5.02
CA ASP A 119 -0.80 1.46 -3.64
C ASP A 119 0.33 0.60 -3.08
N THR A 120 1.32 1.24 -2.44
CA THR A 120 2.40 0.52 -1.77
C THR A 120 1.97 -0.18 -0.48
N GLY A 121 0.78 0.13 0.04
CA GLY A 121 0.20 -0.50 1.23
C GLY A 121 -0.64 -1.74 0.93
N GLY A 122 -1.10 -1.90 -0.31
CA GLY A 122 -1.83 -3.09 -0.76
C GLY A 122 -0.89 -4.27 -1.05
N SER A 123 -1.25 -5.47 -0.58
CA SER A 123 -0.48 -6.70 -0.81
C SER A 123 -0.74 -7.34 -2.18
N ASP A 124 -1.96 -7.19 -2.72
CA ASP A 124 -2.38 -7.75 -4.00
C ASP A 124 -1.55 -7.20 -5.18
N ALA A 125 -1.60 -7.92 -6.31
CA ALA A 125 -0.98 -7.45 -7.55
C ALA A 125 -1.74 -6.26 -8.13
N MET A 126 -3.05 -6.41 -8.30
CA MET A 126 -3.91 -5.38 -8.85
C MET A 126 -5.34 -5.57 -8.36
N TRP A 127 -6.02 -4.46 -8.12
CA TRP A 127 -7.47 -4.43 -7.99
C TRP A 127 -8.07 -3.78 -9.23
N LEU A 128 -9.20 -4.31 -9.70
CA LEU A 128 -10.01 -3.67 -10.72
C LEU A 128 -11.45 -3.50 -10.25
N PHE A 129 -12.05 -2.42 -10.71
CA PHE A 129 -13.43 -2.06 -10.41
C PHE A 129 -14.31 -2.42 -11.59
N GLU A 130 -15.06 -3.51 -11.45
CA GLU A 130 -16.01 -3.99 -12.45
C GLU A 130 -16.96 -2.87 -12.89
N GLY A 131 -17.22 -2.79 -14.20
CA GLY A 131 -18.11 -1.79 -14.79
C GLY A 131 -17.55 -0.38 -14.92
N THR A 132 -16.30 -0.12 -14.50
CA THR A 132 -15.67 1.20 -14.75
C THR A 132 -15.32 1.43 -16.22
N LYS A 133 -15.24 0.35 -17.01
CA LYS A 133 -15.29 0.35 -18.48
C LYS A 133 -16.10 -0.86 -18.94
N LYS A 134 -16.66 -0.80 -20.15
CA LYS A 134 -17.46 -1.89 -20.75
C LYS A 134 -16.72 -3.24 -20.72
N ASN A 135 -15.40 -3.21 -20.87
CA ASN A 135 -14.53 -4.37 -20.92
C ASN A 135 -13.82 -4.73 -19.60
N ILE A 136 -14.08 -4.00 -18.51
CA ILE A 136 -13.61 -4.38 -17.18
C ILE A 136 -14.72 -5.19 -16.51
N LYS A 137 -14.65 -6.50 -16.72
CA LYS A 137 -15.53 -7.50 -16.11
C LYS A 137 -14.70 -8.58 -15.42
N THR A 138 -15.26 -9.20 -14.40
CA THR A 138 -14.62 -10.31 -13.69
C THR A 138 -14.32 -11.46 -14.67
N PRO A 139 -13.04 -11.90 -14.81
CA PRO A 139 -12.62 -13.03 -15.65
C PRO A 139 -13.46 -14.30 -15.54
N ILE A 140 -13.45 -15.10 -16.61
CA ILE A 140 -14.20 -16.37 -16.66
C ILE A 140 -13.77 -17.29 -15.52
N LYS A 141 -12.45 -17.47 -15.34
CA LYS A 141 -11.89 -18.28 -14.26
C LYS A 141 -11.70 -17.41 -13.02
N HIS A 142 -12.63 -17.45 -12.08
CA HIS A 142 -12.53 -16.73 -10.82
C HIS A 142 -13.14 -17.54 -9.66
N PHE A 143 -12.86 -17.09 -8.44
CA PHE A 143 -13.52 -17.58 -7.23
C PHE A 143 -13.77 -16.42 -6.27
N LYS A 144 -14.81 -16.54 -5.44
CA LYS A 144 -15.10 -15.56 -4.38
C LYS A 144 -14.12 -15.74 -3.23
N ASP A 145 -13.64 -14.64 -2.67
CA ASP A 145 -12.68 -14.66 -1.57
C ASP A 145 -12.77 -13.42 -0.68
N ILE A 146 -12.14 -13.50 0.49
CA ILE A 146 -11.81 -12.36 1.33
C ILE A 146 -10.53 -11.73 0.76
N LEU A 147 -10.69 -10.55 0.16
CA LEU A 147 -9.60 -9.86 -0.55
C LEU A 147 -8.63 -9.18 0.41
N GLY A 148 -9.11 -8.81 1.59
CA GLY A 148 -8.33 -8.21 2.66
C GLY A 148 -9.22 -7.54 3.69
N GLU A 149 -8.62 -6.69 4.50
CA GLU A 149 -9.33 -5.85 5.47
C GLU A 149 -8.81 -4.43 5.36
N GLY A 150 -9.72 -3.47 5.24
CA GLY A 150 -9.40 -2.05 5.34
C GLY A 150 -9.81 -1.50 6.71
N LEU A 151 -9.55 -0.22 6.93
CA LEU A 151 -10.04 0.49 8.12
C LEU A 151 -11.57 0.43 8.26
N SER A 152 -12.28 0.21 7.15
CA SER A 152 -13.74 0.10 7.11
C SER A 152 -14.25 -1.34 7.27
N GLY A 153 -13.38 -2.31 7.57
CA GLY A 153 -13.71 -3.72 7.73
C GLY A 153 -13.29 -4.62 6.56
N THR A 154 -13.81 -5.84 6.57
CA THR A 154 -13.50 -6.91 5.61
C THR A 154 -13.91 -6.52 4.19
N ILE A 155 -13.04 -6.80 3.23
CA ILE A 155 -13.25 -6.53 1.80
C ILE A 155 -13.47 -7.85 1.08
N TYR A 156 -14.63 -7.99 0.43
CA TYR A 156 -14.98 -9.16 -0.35
C TYR A 156 -14.90 -8.89 -1.85
N GLY A 157 -14.76 -9.96 -2.62
CA GLY A 157 -14.81 -9.89 -4.07
C GLY A 157 -14.35 -11.16 -4.75
N ASN A 158 -14.03 -11.05 -6.04
CA ASN A 158 -13.58 -12.17 -6.86
C ASN A 158 -12.08 -12.10 -7.09
N ARG A 159 -11.36 -13.20 -6.87
CA ARG A 159 -9.97 -13.35 -7.29
C ARG A 159 -9.89 -14.05 -8.62
N SER A 160 -8.93 -13.62 -9.43
CA SER A 160 -8.64 -14.23 -10.72
C SER A 160 -7.21 -13.89 -11.18
N LYS A 161 -6.89 -14.26 -12.43
CA LYS A 161 -5.75 -13.78 -13.20
C LYS A 161 -6.26 -13.16 -14.49
N ILE A 162 -5.52 -12.18 -14.99
CA ILE A 162 -5.75 -11.63 -16.32
C ILE A 162 -4.59 -12.00 -17.24
N PRO A 163 -4.80 -12.13 -18.57
CA PRO A 163 -3.73 -12.48 -19.50
C PRO A 163 -2.44 -11.65 -19.33
N SER A 164 -2.56 -10.33 -19.18
CA SER A 164 -1.39 -9.47 -19.00
C SER A 164 -1.69 -8.04 -18.57
N ILE A 165 -0.68 -7.38 -18.00
CA ILE A 165 -0.61 -5.94 -17.81
C ILE A 165 0.67 -5.40 -18.46
N SER A 166 0.57 -4.24 -19.12
CA SER A 166 1.68 -3.51 -19.71
C SER A 166 1.83 -2.16 -19.04
N LEU A 167 3.00 -1.94 -18.43
CA LEU A 167 3.42 -0.65 -17.87
C LEU A 167 4.50 -0.09 -18.80
N GLY A 168 4.09 0.67 -19.81
CA GLY A 168 5.01 1.11 -20.86
C GLY A 168 5.64 -0.09 -21.55
N LYS A 169 6.97 -0.17 -21.55
CA LYS A 169 7.71 -1.32 -22.14
C LYS A 169 7.74 -2.57 -21.25
N PHE A 170 7.25 -2.49 -20.02
CA PHE A 170 7.25 -3.63 -19.10
C PHE A 170 5.98 -4.46 -19.27
N TYR A 171 6.14 -5.65 -19.84
CA TYR A 171 5.08 -6.62 -20.00
C TYR A 171 5.12 -7.65 -18.86
N ILE A 172 3.97 -7.84 -18.20
CA ILE A 172 3.79 -8.79 -17.10
C ILE A 172 2.68 -9.76 -17.48
N LYS A 173 3.01 -11.06 -17.48
CA LYS A 173 2.08 -12.14 -17.84
C LYS A 173 1.32 -12.62 -16.61
N GLU A 174 0.04 -12.91 -16.81
CA GLU A 174 -0.81 -13.61 -15.84
C GLU A 174 -0.78 -13.05 -14.39
N PRO A 175 -0.80 -11.72 -14.18
CA PRO A 175 -0.88 -11.19 -12.83
C PRO A 175 -2.21 -11.59 -12.18
N THR A 176 -2.16 -11.83 -10.86
CA THR A 176 -3.39 -11.95 -10.08
C THR A 176 -4.13 -10.62 -10.08
N VAL A 177 -5.46 -10.68 -10.02
CA VAL A 177 -6.32 -9.52 -9.95
C VAL A 177 -7.48 -9.81 -9.00
N SER A 178 -7.88 -8.79 -8.25
CA SER A 178 -9.05 -8.83 -7.39
C SER A 178 -10.11 -7.86 -7.90
N PHE A 179 -11.32 -8.34 -8.12
CA PHE A 179 -12.50 -7.55 -8.47
C PHE A 179 -13.34 -7.35 -7.22
N LEU A 180 -13.25 -6.16 -6.63
CA LEU A 180 -13.92 -5.85 -5.37
C LEU A 180 -15.40 -5.58 -5.61
N ASP A 181 -16.23 -5.98 -4.64
CA ASP A 181 -17.65 -5.63 -4.65
C ASP A 181 -17.89 -4.11 -4.60
N SER A 182 -19.08 -3.69 -5.02
CA SER A 182 -19.45 -2.27 -5.13
C SER A 182 -19.57 -1.59 -3.76
N ILE A 183 -19.94 -2.33 -2.72
CA ILE A 183 -20.09 -1.84 -1.35
C ILE A 183 -18.73 -1.43 -0.78
N SER A 184 -17.74 -2.33 -0.85
CA SER A 184 -16.36 -2.13 -0.39
C SER A 184 -15.63 -1.05 -1.18
N THR A 185 -16.11 -0.72 -2.38
CA THR A 185 -15.47 0.27 -3.28
C THR A 185 -16.22 1.59 -3.42
N PHE A 186 -17.30 1.80 -2.68
CA PHE A 186 -18.16 2.99 -2.83
C PHE A 186 -17.36 4.31 -2.82
N ASN A 187 -16.53 4.52 -1.81
CA ASN A 187 -15.71 5.74 -1.71
C ASN A 187 -14.61 5.82 -2.78
N ALA A 188 -14.03 4.68 -3.17
CA ALA A 188 -13.00 4.62 -4.20
C ALA A 188 -13.54 4.96 -5.60
N ARG A 189 -14.78 4.55 -5.89
CA ARG A 189 -15.50 4.78 -7.16
C ARG A 189 -16.03 6.20 -7.33
N LYS A 190 -15.94 7.07 -6.31
CA LYS A 190 -16.24 8.51 -6.43
C LYS A 190 -15.31 9.21 -7.43
N PHE A 191 -14.08 8.71 -7.61
CA PHE A 191 -13.22 9.15 -8.71
C PHE A 191 -13.54 8.34 -9.97
N LYS A 192 -14.39 8.88 -10.85
CA LYS A 192 -14.93 8.15 -12.01
C LYS A 192 -13.86 7.65 -12.99
N GLU A 193 -12.73 8.33 -13.08
CA GLU A 193 -11.61 7.91 -13.93
C GLU A 193 -10.79 6.77 -13.33
N ARG A 194 -10.94 6.45 -12.03
CA ARG A 194 -10.19 5.36 -11.39
C ARG A 194 -10.79 4.01 -11.78
N ASN A 195 -9.96 3.16 -12.37
CA ASN A 195 -10.34 1.78 -12.70
C ASN A 195 -9.90 0.77 -11.63
N GLY A 196 -9.00 1.14 -10.71
CA GLY A 196 -8.46 0.20 -9.74
C GLY A 196 -7.26 0.69 -8.94
N SER A 197 -6.43 -0.24 -8.48
CA SER A 197 -5.11 0.00 -7.86
C SER A 197 -4.09 -1.03 -8.32
N ILE A 198 -2.82 -0.62 -8.37
CA ILE A 198 -1.66 -1.50 -8.54
C ILE A 198 -0.96 -1.63 -7.19
N GLY A 199 -0.77 -2.86 -6.73
CA GLY A 199 -0.29 -3.16 -5.39
C GLY A 199 1.11 -3.78 -5.33
N GLY A 200 1.52 -4.14 -4.12
CA GLY A 200 2.85 -4.62 -3.76
C GLY A 200 3.34 -5.81 -4.58
N ASN A 201 2.45 -6.74 -4.98
CA ASN A 201 2.89 -7.93 -5.73
C ASN A 201 3.37 -7.59 -7.17
N ILE A 202 2.92 -6.48 -7.75
CA ILE A 202 3.50 -5.91 -8.98
C ILE A 202 4.61 -4.91 -8.65
N LEU A 203 4.38 -4.01 -7.70
CA LEU A 203 5.35 -2.93 -7.38
C LEU A 203 6.72 -3.48 -6.94
N LYS A 204 6.75 -4.63 -6.24
CA LYS A 204 8.00 -5.30 -5.84
C LYS A 204 8.84 -5.82 -7.01
N ARG A 205 8.27 -5.90 -8.22
CA ARG A 205 8.99 -6.26 -9.45
C ARG A 205 9.91 -5.15 -9.96
N PHE A 206 9.86 -3.99 -9.32
CA PHE A 206 10.62 -2.81 -9.67
C PHE A 206 11.34 -2.22 -8.44
N LYS A 207 12.42 -1.47 -8.71
CA LYS A 207 12.84 -0.37 -7.83
C LYS A 207 12.08 0.88 -8.26
N LEU A 208 11.46 1.55 -7.32
CA LEU A 208 10.62 2.72 -7.56
C LEU A 208 11.40 3.99 -7.19
N TRP A 209 11.25 5.05 -7.97
CA TRP A 209 11.51 6.43 -7.55
C TRP A 209 10.24 7.23 -7.80
N ILE A 210 9.50 7.51 -6.75
CA ILE A 210 8.29 8.32 -6.79
C ILE A 210 8.72 9.76 -6.51
N ASP A 211 8.76 10.56 -7.56
CA ASP A 211 9.13 11.97 -7.52
C ASP A 211 7.84 12.78 -7.39
N TYR A 212 7.42 13.02 -6.14
CA TYR A 212 6.19 13.74 -5.82
C TYR A 212 6.20 15.19 -6.35
N PRO A 213 7.27 15.99 -6.14
CA PRO A 213 7.32 17.37 -6.63
C PRO A 213 7.20 17.48 -8.15
N ASN A 214 7.90 16.59 -8.89
CA ASN A 214 7.86 16.59 -10.35
C ASN A 214 6.78 15.68 -10.94
N LYS A 215 5.88 15.15 -10.11
CA LYS A 215 4.74 14.29 -10.48
C LYS A 215 5.13 13.20 -11.49
N LYS A 216 6.18 12.44 -11.19
CA LYS A 216 6.64 11.34 -12.05
C LYS A 216 7.08 10.14 -11.23
N ILE A 217 7.02 8.96 -11.83
CA ILE A 217 7.57 7.75 -11.26
C ILE A 217 8.57 7.13 -12.22
N ARG A 218 9.76 6.82 -11.73
CA ARG A 218 10.74 6.01 -12.47
C ARG A 218 10.71 4.58 -11.95
N LEU A 219 10.54 3.64 -12.85
CA LEU A 219 10.53 2.21 -12.56
C LEU A 219 11.77 1.55 -13.15
N LYS A 220 12.53 0.82 -12.34
CA LYS A 220 13.63 -0.04 -12.82
C LYS A 220 13.27 -1.50 -12.56
N LYS A 221 13.10 -2.29 -13.62
CA LYS A 221 12.82 -3.74 -13.45
C LYS A 221 13.93 -4.43 -12.67
N ASN A 222 13.55 -5.37 -11.82
CA ASN A 222 14.48 -6.32 -11.17
C ASN A 222 14.27 -7.73 -11.75
N ALA A 223 15.01 -8.72 -11.22
CA ALA A 223 14.93 -10.10 -11.72
C ALA A 223 13.54 -10.72 -11.55
N SER A 224 12.80 -10.31 -10.52
CA SER A 224 11.49 -10.88 -10.16
C SER A 224 10.36 -10.54 -11.14
N LEU A 225 10.58 -9.66 -12.13
CA LEU A 225 9.57 -9.30 -13.14
C LEU A 225 9.02 -10.52 -13.89
N LYS A 226 9.81 -11.59 -14.00
CA LYS A 226 9.43 -12.84 -14.67
C LYS A 226 8.77 -13.85 -13.73
N ASP A 227 8.76 -13.59 -12.42
CA ASP A 227 8.20 -14.51 -11.45
C ASP A 227 6.68 -14.63 -11.62
N GLY A 228 6.15 -15.81 -11.34
CA GLY A 228 4.71 -16.05 -11.35
C GLY A 228 3.96 -15.25 -10.28
N PHE A 229 2.64 -15.16 -10.47
CA PHE A 229 1.71 -14.62 -9.50
C PHE A 229 0.87 -15.74 -8.91
N TYR A 230 0.80 -15.76 -7.59
CA TYR A 230 0.12 -16.79 -6.81
C TYR A 230 -0.70 -16.13 -5.71
N TYR A 231 -1.80 -16.76 -5.35
CA TYR A 231 -2.59 -16.47 -4.16
C TYR A 231 -2.33 -17.58 -3.14
N ASN A 232 -2.67 -17.32 -1.87
CA ASN A 232 -2.67 -18.36 -0.86
C ASN A 232 -3.78 -19.38 -1.18
N MET A 233 -3.42 -20.66 -1.31
CA MET A 233 -4.34 -21.76 -1.63
C MET A 233 -4.66 -22.66 -0.42
N SER A 234 -4.08 -22.40 0.75
CA SER A 234 -4.34 -23.23 1.94
C SER A 234 -5.69 -22.93 2.59
N GLY A 235 -6.28 -21.77 2.32
CA GLY A 235 -7.44 -21.27 3.05
C GLY A 235 -7.15 -20.85 4.50
N LEU A 236 -5.88 -20.90 4.93
CA LEU A 236 -5.47 -20.56 6.29
C LEU A 236 -4.97 -19.11 6.37
N TYR A 237 -5.41 -18.41 7.41
CA TYR A 237 -4.86 -17.12 7.84
C TYR A 237 -4.16 -17.31 9.17
N LEU A 238 -2.87 -16.95 9.22
CA LEU A 238 -2.12 -16.92 10.47
C LEU A 238 -2.20 -15.49 11.02
N ILE A 239 -2.74 -15.35 12.22
CA ILE A 239 -2.83 -14.07 12.93
C ILE A 239 -2.06 -14.22 14.22
N TYR A 240 -1.15 -13.28 14.47
CA TYR A 240 -0.43 -13.23 15.74
C TYR A 240 -1.33 -12.64 16.81
N ASP A 241 -1.72 -13.44 17.82
CA ASP A 241 -2.65 -13.02 18.86
C ASP A 241 -1.99 -12.24 20.03
N GLY A 242 -0.77 -11.76 19.82
CA GLY A 242 -0.01 -11.03 20.86
C GLY A 242 0.87 -11.96 21.68
N GLN A 243 1.35 -11.41 22.81
CA GLN A 243 2.06 -12.16 23.84
C GLN A 243 1.10 -12.32 25.02
N GLU A 244 0.97 -13.55 25.52
CA GLU A 244 0.29 -13.80 26.78
C GLU A 244 1.31 -13.68 27.92
N LEU A 245 1.04 -12.81 28.90
CA LEU A 245 1.84 -12.75 30.11
C LEU A 245 1.54 -14.00 30.94
N VAL A 246 2.41 -15.00 30.82
CA VAL A 246 2.37 -16.18 31.68
C VAL A 246 3.10 -15.83 32.99
N LYS A 247 2.45 -16.11 34.11
CA LYS A 247 3.03 -15.85 35.44
C LYS A 247 4.14 -16.88 35.71
N GLU A 248 5.38 -16.52 35.43
CA GLU A 248 6.51 -17.27 35.97
C GLU A 248 6.62 -17.03 37.48
N LYS A 249 6.88 -18.11 38.22
CA LYS A 249 7.02 -18.09 39.67
C LYS A 249 8.34 -17.41 40.03
N ALA A 250 8.32 -16.09 40.16
CA ALA A 250 9.47 -15.32 40.58
C ALA A 250 9.80 -15.59 42.06
N VAL A 251 11.07 -15.90 42.33
CA VAL A 251 11.66 -15.85 43.68
C VAL A 251 11.82 -14.38 44.04
N THR A 252 11.04 -13.93 45.02
CA THR A 252 10.93 -12.52 45.41
C THR A 252 12.17 -12.00 46.13
N GLY A 253 12.81 -10.99 45.55
CA GLY A 253 13.61 -9.98 46.25
C GLY A 253 13.07 -8.59 45.86
N GLN A 254 12.63 -7.82 46.86
CA GLN A 254 11.98 -6.51 46.71
C GLN A 254 12.95 -5.41 46.21
N LEU A 255 12.44 -4.41 45.48
CA LEU A 255 12.53 -2.98 45.82
C LEU A 255 11.75 -2.10 44.83
N GLU A 256 11.06 -1.10 45.39
CA GLU A 256 10.23 -0.08 44.74
C GLU A 256 11.06 1.12 44.25
N THR A 257 10.58 1.84 43.23
CA THR A 257 10.50 3.33 43.26
C THR A 257 9.72 3.90 42.07
N TYR A 258 8.86 4.88 42.35
CA TYR A 258 8.08 5.66 41.38
C TYR A 258 8.87 6.87 40.85
N GLY A 259 8.77 7.16 39.55
CA GLY A 259 9.30 8.37 38.92
C GLY A 259 8.30 9.00 37.95
N ASN A 260 7.99 10.29 38.16
CA ASN A 260 7.12 11.11 37.30
C ASN A 260 7.83 11.51 36.00
N ILE A 261 7.15 11.39 34.85
CA ILE A 261 7.63 11.85 33.54
C ILE A 261 6.70 12.96 33.01
N GLN A 262 7.20 14.17 32.88
CA GLN A 262 6.60 15.24 32.08
C GLN A 262 6.82 14.93 30.59
N SER A 263 5.73 14.83 29.79
CA SER A 263 5.84 14.57 28.35
C SER A 263 5.79 15.87 27.54
N ASN A 264 6.93 16.28 26.96
CA ASN A 264 6.91 17.04 25.73
C ASN A 264 6.70 16.06 24.57
N LYS A 265 5.57 16.18 23.86
CA LYS A 265 5.16 15.23 22.81
C LYS A 265 6.00 15.41 21.53
N LYS A 266 7.20 14.83 21.53
CA LYS A 266 8.00 14.54 20.32
C LYS A 266 7.87 13.05 20.02
N ILE A 267 7.39 12.70 18.82
CA ILE A 267 7.35 11.30 18.36
C ILE A 267 8.50 11.11 17.38
N VAL A 268 9.51 10.34 17.77
CA VAL A 268 10.66 9.97 16.94
C VAL A 268 10.48 8.52 16.53
N PHE A 269 10.43 8.25 15.23
CA PHE A 269 10.41 6.88 14.72
C PHE A 269 11.85 6.40 14.50
N HIS A 270 12.27 5.40 15.26
CA HIS A 270 13.48 4.63 14.99
C HIS A 270 13.11 3.46 14.07
N LEU A 271 13.79 3.37 12.91
CA LEU A 271 13.64 2.29 11.92
C LEU A 271 14.78 1.29 12.05
#